data_AF-A0A954QJS7-F1
#
_entry.id   AF-A0A954QJS7-F1
#
_cell.length_a   1.000
_cell.length_b   1.000
_cell.length_c   1.000
_cell.angle_alpha   90.00
_cell.angle_beta   90.00
_cell.angle_gamma   90.00
#
_symmetry.space_group_name_H-M   'P 1'
#
loop_
_entity.id
_entity.type
_entity.pdbx_description
1 polymer ?
#
loop_
_entity_poly.entity_id
_entity_poly.type
_entity_poly.pdbx_seq_one_letter_code
_entity_poly.pdbx_strand_id
1 'polypeptide(L)'
;DRSGTDLTAHVLRALRAWRDRVPQGRGARAIERGFRFLARTQQPDGTWLPLWFGNQHHPHEDNPVYGTAKVLLAYWAFNRRDDETAQRAVAALLALQNLDGSWGGSGTETSTDDDIWPGSNEETALAVEALLAWSDDKQVRETIDQGLSWLIKQVEADRHRSPQPIGFYFAKLWYHEKLYPLTFVATALRHASEQLAQQDMTGNAKMSRTS
;
A
#
# COMPACT_ATOMS: atom_id res chain seq x y z
N ASP A 1 -11.95 -15.70 16.77
CA ASP A 1 -10.83 -15.10 16.03
C ASP A 1 -10.95 -15.49 14.55
N ARG A 2 -10.76 -14.55 13.61
CA ARG A 2 -10.88 -14.78 12.16
C ARG A 2 -9.54 -14.50 11.49
N SER A 3 -9.17 -15.27 10.47
CA SER A 3 -7.96 -14.97 9.69
C SER A 3 -8.12 -13.66 8.93
N GLY A 4 -7.15 -12.74 9.06
CA GLY A 4 -7.08 -11.46 8.35
C GLY A 4 -6.05 -11.47 7.20
N THR A 5 -6.34 -10.75 6.13
CA THR A 5 -5.46 -10.61 4.94
C THR A 5 -4.19 -9.82 5.29
N ASP A 6 -4.36 -8.72 6.02
CA ASP A 6 -3.31 -7.87 6.60
C ASP A 6 -2.38 -8.67 7.54
N LEU A 7 -2.95 -9.42 8.49
CA LEU A 7 -2.19 -10.27 9.40
C LEU A 7 -1.40 -11.35 8.62
N THR A 8 -2.03 -11.96 7.62
CA THR A 8 -1.36 -12.97 6.78
C THR A 8 -0.20 -12.34 6.01
N ALA A 9 -0.39 -11.15 5.43
CA ALA A 9 0.66 -10.42 4.72
C ALA A 9 1.84 -10.05 5.63
N HIS A 10 1.57 -9.60 6.85
CA HIS A 10 2.60 -9.33 7.86
C HIS A 10 3.40 -10.59 8.22
N VAL A 11 2.71 -11.71 8.44
CA VAL A 11 3.38 -13.01 8.73
C VAL A 11 4.24 -13.45 7.55
N LEU A 12 3.75 -13.33 6.31
CA LEU A 12 4.54 -13.65 5.12
C LEU A 12 5.83 -12.82 5.05
N ARG A 13 5.73 -11.50 5.24
CA ARG A 13 6.92 -10.61 5.26
C ARG A 13 7.89 -10.95 6.39
N ALA A 14 7.38 -11.30 7.57
CA ALA A 14 8.22 -11.75 8.69
C ALA A 14 8.95 -13.06 8.37
N LEU A 15 8.25 -14.06 7.81
CA LEU A 15 8.85 -15.31 7.37
C LEU A 15 9.91 -15.10 6.28
N ARG A 16 9.70 -14.13 5.37
CA ARG A 16 10.68 -13.74 4.37
C ARG A 16 11.94 -13.14 4.99
N ALA A 17 11.78 -12.22 5.94
CA ALA A 17 12.88 -11.57 6.63
C ALA A 17 13.72 -12.57 7.44
N TRP A 18 13.08 -13.60 8.01
CA TRP A 18 13.72 -14.61 8.86
C TRP A 18 13.94 -15.95 8.16
N ARG A 19 13.95 -15.98 6.82
CA ARG A 19 14.02 -17.22 6.02
C ARG A 19 15.18 -18.15 6.41
N ASP A 20 16.31 -17.60 6.85
CA ASP A 20 17.51 -18.36 7.25
C ASP A 20 17.38 -18.99 8.65
N ARG A 21 16.36 -18.57 9.42
CA ARG A 21 16.03 -19.07 10.77
C ARG A 21 14.76 -19.92 10.80
N VAL A 22 13.95 -19.89 9.74
CA VAL A 22 12.70 -20.65 9.67
C VAL A 22 12.97 -22.06 9.11
N PRO A 23 12.47 -23.13 9.75
CA PRO A 23 12.62 -24.49 9.23
C PRO A 23 12.06 -24.63 7.81
N GLN A 24 12.91 -24.96 6.84
CA GLN A 24 12.63 -24.92 5.40
C GLN A 24 11.29 -25.59 5.02
N GLY A 25 11.03 -26.80 5.52
CA GLY A 25 9.80 -27.54 5.19
C GLY A 25 8.51 -26.93 5.76
N ARG A 26 8.53 -26.48 7.02
CA ARG A 26 7.34 -25.89 7.66
C ARG A 26 7.10 -24.47 7.18
N GLY A 27 8.17 -23.69 7.02
CA GLY A 27 8.15 -22.32 6.50
C GLY A 27 7.60 -22.26 5.08
N ALA A 28 8.16 -23.05 4.15
CA ALA A 28 7.70 -23.07 2.77
C ALA A 28 6.21 -23.44 2.65
N ARG A 29 5.74 -24.45 3.39
CA ARG A 29 4.31 -24.81 3.43
C ARG A 29 3.43 -23.70 4.00
N ALA A 30 3.89 -22.98 5.03
CA ALA A 30 3.16 -21.86 5.59
C ALA A 30 3.05 -20.69 4.61
N ILE A 31 4.15 -20.39 3.90
CA ILE A 31 4.21 -19.33 2.88
C ILE A 31 3.23 -19.64 1.74
N GLU A 32 3.28 -20.85 1.19
CA GLU A 32 2.41 -21.26 0.09
C GLU A 32 0.92 -21.24 0.49
N ARG A 33 0.60 -21.72 1.70
CA ARG A 33 -0.76 -21.61 2.24
C ARG A 33 -1.21 -20.17 2.43
N GLY A 34 -0.31 -19.28 2.84
CA GLY A 34 -0.58 -17.86 3.01
C GLY A 34 -0.94 -17.19 1.68
N PHE A 35 -0.13 -17.39 0.63
CA PHE A 35 -0.46 -16.85 -0.69
C PHE A 35 -1.74 -17.43 -1.28
N ARG A 36 -2.00 -18.72 -1.10
CA ARG A 36 -3.27 -19.33 -1.53
C ARG A 36 -4.47 -18.74 -0.79
N PHE A 37 -4.33 -18.48 0.51
CA PHE A 37 -5.35 -17.78 1.27
C PHE A 37 -5.59 -16.38 0.71
N LEU A 38 -4.53 -15.59 0.52
CA LEU A 38 -4.63 -14.24 -0.03
C LEU A 38 -5.34 -14.24 -1.39
N ALA A 39 -4.91 -15.09 -2.32
CA ALA A 39 -5.54 -15.22 -3.64
C ALA A 39 -7.03 -15.58 -3.55
N ARG A 40 -7.42 -16.52 -2.68
CA ARG A 40 -8.85 -16.88 -2.51
C ARG A 40 -9.70 -15.77 -1.89
N THR A 41 -9.08 -14.89 -1.10
CA THR A 41 -9.78 -13.83 -0.35
C THR A 41 -9.74 -12.47 -1.04
N GLN A 42 -9.11 -12.37 -2.22
CA GLN A 42 -9.15 -11.15 -3.01
C GLN A 42 -10.59 -10.89 -3.46
N GLN A 43 -11.02 -9.64 -3.35
CA GLN A 43 -12.35 -9.22 -3.77
C GLN A 43 -12.46 -9.24 -5.31
N PRO A 44 -13.68 -9.24 -5.88
CA PRO A 44 -13.89 -9.19 -7.33
C PRO A 44 -13.23 -7.97 -8.00
N ASP A 45 -13.17 -6.83 -7.30
CA ASP A 45 -12.53 -5.59 -7.75
C ASP A 45 -10.99 -5.62 -7.65
N GLY A 46 -10.40 -6.68 -7.08
CA GLY A 46 -8.95 -6.83 -6.93
C GLY A 46 -8.39 -6.36 -5.58
N THR A 47 -9.22 -5.81 -4.69
CA THR A 47 -8.77 -5.33 -3.38
C THR A 47 -8.74 -6.43 -2.31
N TRP A 48 -8.13 -6.12 -1.16
CA TRP A 48 -8.30 -6.88 0.08
C TRP A 48 -8.77 -5.97 1.22
N LEU A 49 -9.69 -6.49 2.02
CA LEU A 49 -10.14 -5.85 3.24
C LEU A 49 -9.29 -6.31 4.44
N PRO A 50 -8.73 -5.38 5.23
CA PRO A 50 -7.99 -5.70 6.46
C PRO A 50 -8.95 -6.08 7.60
N LEU A 51 -8.44 -6.71 8.66
CA LEU A 51 -9.27 -7.14 9.79
C LEU A 51 -9.41 -6.06 10.88
N TRP A 52 -8.38 -5.25 11.11
CA TRP A 52 -8.30 -4.31 12.24
C TRP A 52 -8.23 -2.83 11.84
N PHE A 53 -8.28 -2.57 10.55
CA PHE A 53 -8.18 -1.25 9.96
C PHE A 53 -9.46 -0.96 9.18
N GLY A 54 -9.87 0.30 9.22
CA GLY A 54 -11.08 0.78 8.58
C GLY A 54 -10.88 2.21 8.09
N ASN A 55 -11.90 2.75 7.44
CA ASN A 55 -11.95 4.16 7.11
C ASN A 55 -13.34 4.68 7.51
N GLN A 56 -13.40 5.58 8.49
CA GLN A 56 -14.66 6.11 9.03
C GLN A 56 -15.49 6.89 8.00
N HIS A 57 -14.86 7.26 6.89
CA HIS A 57 -15.45 8.01 5.80
C HIS A 57 -15.84 7.11 4.61
N HIS A 58 -15.48 5.83 4.65
CA HIS A 58 -15.90 4.87 3.64
C HIS A 58 -17.32 4.35 3.97
N PRO A 59 -18.25 4.22 3.00
CA PRO A 59 -19.64 3.83 3.27
C PRO A 59 -19.81 2.51 4.03
N HIS A 60 -18.85 1.60 3.87
CA HIS A 60 -18.83 0.31 4.56
C HIS A 60 -17.88 0.26 5.76
N GLU A 61 -17.28 1.39 6.14
CA GLU A 61 -16.26 1.52 7.19
C GLU A 61 -14.98 0.70 6.93
N ASP A 62 -14.90 0.00 5.79
CA ASP A 62 -13.77 -0.79 5.34
C ASP A 62 -12.59 0.06 4.82
N ASN A 63 -11.39 -0.52 4.78
CA ASN A 63 -10.19 0.14 4.24
C ASN A 63 -9.47 -0.71 3.17
N PRO A 64 -9.99 -0.73 1.92
CA PRO A 64 -9.38 -1.50 0.84
C PRO A 64 -7.97 -1.01 0.49
N VAL A 65 -7.65 0.27 0.66
CA VAL A 65 -6.30 0.81 0.39
C VAL A 65 -5.28 0.18 1.34
N TYR A 66 -5.55 0.22 2.64
CA TYR A 66 -4.67 -0.36 3.66
C TYR A 66 -4.46 -1.86 3.42
N GLY A 67 -5.56 -2.62 3.30
CA GLY A 67 -5.47 -4.07 3.14
C GLY A 67 -4.71 -4.45 1.88
N THR A 68 -5.01 -3.79 0.76
CA THR A 68 -4.37 -4.07 -0.53
C THR A 68 -2.89 -3.70 -0.53
N ALA A 69 -2.53 -2.53 0.01
CA ALA A 69 -1.14 -2.10 0.13
C ALA A 69 -0.30 -3.09 0.96
N LYS A 70 -0.81 -3.54 2.13
CA LYS A 70 -0.08 -4.53 2.96
C LYS A 70 0.13 -5.84 2.24
N VAL A 71 -0.87 -6.32 1.49
CA VAL A 71 -0.77 -7.56 0.72
C VAL A 71 0.25 -7.42 -0.42
N LEU A 72 0.21 -6.33 -1.20
CA LEU A 72 1.17 -6.09 -2.29
C LEU A 72 2.63 -6.06 -1.80
N LEU A 73 2.89 -5.48 -0.63
CA LEU A 73 4.23 -5.53 -0.02
C LEU A 73 4.70 -6.97 0.27
N ALA A 74 3.78 -7.90 0.58
CA ALA A 74 4.11 -9.31 0.73
C ALA A 74 4.40 -9.98 -0.61
N TYR A 75 3.63 -9.69 -1.67
CA TYR A 75 3.91 -10.17 -3.02
C TYR A 75 5.28 -9.70 -3.53
N TRP A 76 5.60 -8.41 -3.33
CA TRP A 76 6.90 -7.86 -3.67
C TRP A 76 8.04 -8.56 -2.91
N ALA A 77 7.91 -8.76 -1.59
CA ALA A 77 8.94 -9.39 -0.77
C ALA A 77 9.32 -10.82 -1.23
N PHE A 78 8.44 -11.49 -1.96
CA PHE A 78 8.64 -12.82 -2.54
C PHE A 78 8.86 -12.81 -4.07
N ASN A 79 9.12 -11.65 -4.68
CA ASN A 79 9.31 -11.49 -6.12
C ASN A 79 8.12 -12.00 -6.96
N ARG A 80 6.89 -11.82 -6.47
CA ARG A 80 5.65 -12.27 -7.14
C ARG A 80 4.91 -11.13 -7.83
N ARG A 81 5.65 -10.23 -8.49
CA ARG A 81 5.08 -9.03 -9.13
C ARG A 81 4.24 -9.35 -10.37
N ASP A 82 4.60 -10.43 -11.07
CA ASP A 82 3.94 -10.92 -12.28
C ASP A 82 2.76 -11.88 -11.97
N ASP A 83 2.44 -12.10 -10.69
CA ASP A 83 1.28 -12.89 -10.29
C ASP A 83 -0.01 -12.11 -10.64
N GLU A 84 -0.94 -12.75 -11.35
CA GLU A 84 -2.21 -12.13 -11.78
C GLU A 84 -2.98 -11.51 -10.60
N THR A 85 -2.92 -12.15 -9.42
CA THR A 85 -3.52 -11.64 -8.19
C THR A 85 -2.93 -10.28 -7.82
N ALA A 86 -1.60 -10.13 -7.94
CA ALA A 86 -0.91 -8.88 -7.64
C ALA A 86 -1.20 -7.81 -8.69
N GLN A 87 -1.22 -8.16 -9.97
CA GLN A 87 -1.54 -7.23 -11.06
C GLN A 87 -2.94 -6.64 -10.95
N ARG A 88 -3.94 -7.48 -10.61
CA ARG A 88 -5.31 -7.00 -10.32
C ARG A 88 -5.36 -6.03 -9.15
N ALA A 89 -4.58 -6.29 -8.11
CA ALA A 89 -4.49 -5.41 -6.94
C ALA A 89 -3.78 -4.09 -7.21
N VAL A 90 -2.74 -4.10 -8.06
CA VAL A 90 -2.12 -2.86 -8.56
C VAL A 90 -3.16 -2.04 -9.32
N ALA A 91 -3.85 -2.63 -10.29
CA ALA A 91 -4.91 -1.95 -11.04
C ALA A 91 -6.02 -1.40 -10.12
N ALA A 92 -6.40 -2.15 -9.08
CA ALA A 92 -7.36 -1.68 -8.08
C ALA A 92 -6.86 -0.47 -7.29
N LEU A 93 -5.60 -0.45 -6.84
CA LEU A 93 -5.03 0.73 -6.17
C LEU A 93 -4.94 1.95 -7.10
N LEU A 94 -4.62 1.75 -8.38
CA LEU A 94 -4.62 2.84 -9.37
C LEU A 94 -6.03 3.45 -9.50
N ALA A 95 -7.06 2.61 -9.55
CA ALA A 95 -8.46 3.05 -9.63
C ALA A 95 -8.98 3.72 -8.35
N LEU A 96 -8.36 3.45 -7.20
CA LEU A 96 -8.73 4.05 -5.91
C LEU A 96 -8.03 5.41 -5.64
N GLN A 97 -7.18 5.90 -6.54
CA GLN A 97 -6.52 7.19 -6.37
C GLN A 97 -7.53 8.34 -6.57
N ASN A 98 -7.52 9.32 -5.67
CA ASN A 98 -8.31 10.54 -5.80
C ASN A 98 -7.73 11.47 -6.87
N LEU A 99 -8.55 12.38 -7.39
CA LEU A 99 -8.14 13.36 -8.41
C LEU A 99 -6.97 14.28 -7.99
N ASP A 100 -6.76 14.47 -6.68
CA ASP A 100 -5.65 15.26 -6.14
C ASP A 100 -4.35 14.46 -5.95
N GLY A 101 -4.36 13.17 -6.30
CA GLY A 101 -3.24 12.24 -6.19
C GLY A 101 -3.20 11.45 -4.87
N SER A 102 -4.08 11.76 -3.92
CA SER A 102 -4.12 11.07 -2.62
C SER A 102 -4.87 9.73 -2.67
N TRP A 103 -4.76 8.95 -1.58
CA TRP A 103 -5.66 7.84 -1.28
C TRP A 103 -6.34 8.06 0.08
N GLY A 104 -7.55 7.51 0.19
CA GLY A 104 -8.41 7.63 1.36
C GLY A 104 -9.72 8.33 1.01
N GLY A 105 -10.74 8.14 1.85
CA GLY A 105 -12.09 8.65 1.56
C GLY A 105 -12.83 7.80 0.52
N SER A 106 -14.10 8.15 0.24
CA SER A 106 -14.85 7.59 -0.88
C SER A 106 -14.22 8.06 -2.19
N GLY A 107 -13.61 7.12 -2.92
CA GLY A 107 -13.09 7.38 -4.26
C GLY A 107 -14.13 8.09 -5.11
N THR A 108 -13.67 9.07 -5.88
CA THR A 108 -14.52 9.97 -6.66
C THR A 108 -15.34 9.17 -7.67
N GLU A 109 -16.67 9.17 -7.52
CA GLU A 109 -17.66 9.15 -8.61
C GLU A 109 -19.12 9.17 -8.09
N THR A 110 -19.38 8.84 -6.83
CA THR A 110 -20.76 8.77 -6.27
C THR A 110 -21.07 9.75 -5.15
N SER A 111 -20.10 10.57 -4.74
CA SER A 111 -20.25 11.56 -3.68
C SER A 111 -20.84 12.87 -4.21
N THR A 112 -21.97 13.29 -3.64
CA THR A 112 -22.42 14.69 -3.71
C THR A 112 -21.37 15.59 -3.05
N ASP A 113 -21.37 16.90 -3.32
CA ASP A 113 -20.33 17.84 -2.82
C ASP A 113 -20.07 17.76 -1.30
N ASP A 114 -21.03 17.27 -0.50
CA ASP A 114 -20.92 17.06 0.95
C ASP A 114 -20.21 15.73 1.37
N ASP A 115 -19.97 14.80 0.45
CA ASP A 115 -19.41 13.45 0.69
C ASP A 115 -18.00 13.26 0.10
N ILE A 116 -17.34 14.35 -0.34
CA ILE A 116 -15.94 14.28 -0.79
C ILE A 116 -15.04 14.28 0.45
N TRP A 117 -14.63 13.08 0.85
CA TRP A 117 -13.71 12.90 1.96
C TRP A 117 -12.27 12.95 1.47
N PRO A 118 -11.42 13.82 2.06
CA PRO A 118 -10.06 14.00 1.58
C PRO A 118 -9.21 12.75 1.85
N GLY A 119 -8.19 12.54 1.01
CA GLY A 119 -7.20 11.50 1.28
C GLY A 119 -6.40 11.75 2.56
N SER A 120 -5.82 10.68 3.10
CA SER A 120 -5.05 10.71 4.35
C SER A 120 -3.55 10.51 4.08
N ASN A 121 -2.71 10.98 5.01
CA ASN A 121 -1.26 10.72 4.95
C ASN A 121 -0.99 9.22 5.06
N GLU A 122 -1.76 8.53 5.89
CA GLU A 122 -1.63 7.11 6.19
C GLU A 122 -1.89 6.25 4.95
N GLU A 123 -3.04 6.43 4.29
CA GLU A 123 -3.43 5.63 3.14
C GLU A 123 -2.62 6.00 1.89
N THR A 124 -2.36 7.30 1.67
CA THR A 124 -1.54 7.76 0.54
C THR A 124 -0.11 7.21 0.64
N ALA A 125 0.52 7.27 1.83
CA ALA A 125 1.87 6.73 2.00
C ALA A 125 1.93 5.21 1.80
N LEU A 126 0.92 4.48 2.30
CA LEU A 126 0.84 3.02 2.11
C LEU A 126 0.66 2.63 0.64
N ALA A 127 -0.22 3.32 -0.08
CA ALA A 127 -0.44 3.07 -1.50
C ALA A 127 0.82 3.37 -2.32
N VAL A 128 1.46 4.51 -2.09
CA VAL A 128 2.73 4.89 -2.74
C VAL A 128 3.80 3.83 -2.46
N GLU A 129 4.04 3.45 -1.20
CA GLU A 129 5.04 2.44 -0.85
C GLU A 129 4.79 1.11 -1.57
N ALA A 130 3.54 0.66 -1.62
CA ALA A 130 3.16 -0.59 -2.25
C ALA A 130 3.36 -0.59 -3.77
N LEU A 131 3.07 0.53 -4.44
CA LEU A 131 3.13 0.64 -5.90
C LEU A 131 4.56 0.79 -6.44
N LEU A 132 5.52 1.27 -5.64
CA LEU A 132 6.91 1.50 -6.05
C LEU A 132 7.53 0.31 -6.79
N ALA A 133 7.21 -0.92 -6.35
CA ALA A 133 7.75 -2.14 -6.94
C ALA A 133 7.27 -2.45 -8.38
N TRP A 134 6.26 -1.71 -8.89
CA TRP A 134 5.71 -1.80 -10.24
C TRP A 134 5.92 -0.51 -11.07
N SER A 135 6.83 0.36 -10.65
CA SER A 135 7.14 1.66 -11.29
C SER A 135 7.76 1.57 -12.70
N ASP A 136 8.13 0.38 -13.15
CA ASP A 136 8.54 0.13 -14.53
C ASP A 136 7.38 0.34 -15.50
N ASP A 137 6.14 0.10 -15.07
CA ASP A 137 4.94 0.51 -15.78
C ASP A 137 4.77 2.05 -15.73
N LYS A 138 4.44 2.64 -16.89
CA LYS A 138 4.31 4.09 -17.03
C LYS A 138 3.14 4.66 -16.22
N GLN A 139 1.98 4.00 -16.28
CA GLN A 139 0.78 4.46 -15.57
C GLN A 139 0.99 4.38 -14.06
N VAL A 140 1.57 3.28 -13.58
CA VAL A 140 1.91 3.11 -12.16
C VAL A 140 2.87 4.22 -11.70
N ARG A 141 3.86 4.56 -12.51
CA ARG A 141 4.82 5.65 -12.20
C ARG A 141 4.14 7.01 -12.10
N GLU A 142 3.29 7.36 -13.06
CA GLU A 142 2.53 8.62 -13.03
C GLU A 142 1.63 8.70 -11.79
N THR A 143 0.97 7.60 -11.42
CA THR A 143 0.18 7.46 -10.19
C THR A 143 1.03 7.67 -8.92
N ILE A 144 2.23 7.07 -8.87
CA ILE A 144 3.19 7.27 -7.77
C ILE A 144 3.62 8.74 -7.67
N ASP A 145 3.95 9.38 -8.79
CA ASP A 145 4.44 10.77 -8.82
C ASP A 145 3.39 11.75 -8.29
N GLN A 146 2.11 11.52 -8.61
CA GLN A 146 0.99 12.30 -8.08
C GLN A 146 0.86 12.13 -6.55
N GLY A 147 0.92 10.89 -6.07
CA GLY A 147 0.88 10.59 -4.63
C GLY A 147 2.06 11.18 -3.86
N LEU A 148 3.27 11.07 -4.40
CA LEU A 148 4.47 11.69 -3.83
C LEU A 148 4.35 13.22 -3.80
N SER A 149 3.87 13.83 -4.88
CA SER A 149 3.62 15.28 -4.94
C SER A 149 2.63 15.72 -3.87
N TRP A 150 1.57 14.94 -3.64
CA TRP A 150 0.61 15.21 -2.58
C TRP A 150 1.25 15.08 -1.19
N LEU A 151 1.98 14.00 -0.91
CA LEU A 151 2.67 13.77 0.38
C LEU A 151 3.69 14.87 0.70
N ILE A 152 4.48 15.29 -0.28
CA ILE A 152 5.46 16.38 -0.12
C ILE A 152 4.75 17.67 0.32
N LYS A 153 3.63 18.03 -0.32
CA LYS A 153 2.83 19.19 0.09
C LYS A 153 2.29 19.06 1.52
N GLN A 154 1.94 17.84 1.97
CA GLN A 154 1.52 17.62 3.36
C GLN A 154 2.69 17.78 4.35
N VAL A 155 3.91 17.37 3.96
CA VAL A 155 5.11 17.53 4.77
C VAL A 155 5.52 18.99 4.87
N GLU A 156 5.58 19.71 3.75
CA GLU A 156 5.93 21.14 3.68
C GLU A 156 4.97 22.02 4.48
N ALA A 157 3.70 21.63 4.57
CA ALA A 157 2.68 22.29 5.36
C ALA A 157 2.55 21.76 6.80
N ASP A 158 3.45 20.87 7.24
CA ASP A 158 3.47 20.21 8.55
C ASP A 158 2.20 19.37 8.89
N ARG A 159 1.34 19.12 7.89
CA ARG A 159 0.08 18.37 8.04
C ARG A 159 0.28 16.86 8.18
N HIS A 160 1.45 16.33 7.81
CA HIS A 160 1.84 14.95 8.07
C HIS A 160 1.89 14.59 9.57
N ARG A 161 1.84 15.58 10.47
CA ARG A 161 1.78 15.39 11.93
C ARG A 161 0.36 15.24 12.48
N SER A 162 -0.67 15.40 11.64
CA SER A 162 -2.08 15.33 12.03
C SER A 162 -2.63 13.94 11.70
N PRO A 163 -2.65 13.00 12.67
CA PRO A 163 -3.07 11.64 12.41
C PRO A 163 -4.57 11.56 12.12
N GLN A 164 -4.94 10.70 11.17
CA GLN A 164 -6.33 10.39 10.86
C GLN A 164 -6.74 9.06 11.50
N PRO A 165 -8.03 8.88 11.85
CA PRO A 165 -8.53 7.60 12.32
C PRO A 165 -8.45 6.55 11.21
N ILE A 166 -7.71 5.47 11.46
CA ILE A 166 -7.54 4.34 10.53
C ILE A 166 -7.77 2.99 11.21
N GLY A 167 -7.86 2.99 12.54
CA GLY A 167 -8.05 1.80 13.34
C GLY A 167 -9.51 1.54 13.66
N PHE A 168 -9.97 0.30 13.44
CA PHE A 168 -11.35 -0.11 13.71
C PHE A 168 -11.38 -1.22 14.78
N TYR A 169 -11.88 -0.89 15.98
CA TYR A 169 -12.07 -1.87 17.05
C TYR A 169 -13.49 -2.46 17.03
N PHE A 170 -13.66 -3.65 17.63
CA PHE A 170 -14.89 -4.48 17.61
C PHE A 170 -16.19 -3.78 18.08
N ALA A 171 -16.10 -2.57 18.63
CA ALA A 171 -17.22 -1.74 19.07
C ALA A 171 -17.44 -0.47 18.23
N LYS A 172 -16.90 -0.40 17.00
CA LYS A 172 -16.89 0.82 16.16
C LYS A 172 -16.20 2.02 16.82
N LEU A 173 -15.24 1.75 17.70
CA LEU A 173 -14.38 2.77 18.27
C LEU A 173 -13.23 3.02 17.30
N TRP A 174 -13.19 4.24 16.75
CA TRP A 174 -12.14 4.71 15.88
C TRP A 174 -10.93 5.16 16.69
N TYR A 175 -9.74 4.69 16.31
CA TYR A 175 -8.50 5.16 16.89
C TYR A 175 -7.55 5.67 15.81
N HIS A 176 -6.80 6.69 16.19
CA HIS A 176 -5.67 7.22 15.44
C HIS A 176 -4.39 6.97 16.26
N GLU A 177 -3.26 6.79 15.59
CA GLU A 177 -1.95 6.65 16.23
C GLU A 177 -1.03 7.74 15.72
N LYS A 178 -0.42 8.51 16.63
CA LYS A 178 0.41 9.67 16.30
C LYS A 178 1.61 9.30 15.44
N LEU A 179 2.12 8.07 15.57
CA LEU A 179 3.28 7.60 14.83
C LEU A 179 2.96 7.08 13.43
N TYR A 180 1.71 6.73 13.12
CA TYR A 180 1.36 6.15 11.81
C TYR A 180 1.68 7.07 10.63
N PRO A 181 1.19 8.32 10.56
CA PRO A 181 1.50 9.16 9.41
C PRO A 181 3.00 9.47 9.33
N LEU A 182 3.69 9.66 10.46
CA LEU A 182 5.13 9.92 10.47
C LEU A 182 5.94 8.74 9.91
N THR A 183 5.64 7.52 10.38
CA THR A 183 6.40 6.33 9.98
C THR A 183 6.07 5.90 8.55
N PHE A 184 4.80 5.98 8.13
CA PHE A 184 4.41 5.61 6.78
C PHE A 184 4.94 6.61 5.76
N VAL A 185 4.77 7.92 5.99
CA VAL A 185 5.29 8.95 5.07
C VAL A 185 6.80 8.89 4.97
N ALA A 186 7.52 8.76 6.09
CA ALA A 186 8.98 8.63 6.06
C ALA A 186 9.44 7.38 5.29
N THR A 187 8.74 6.26 5.43
CA THR A 187 9.04 5.02 4.71
C THR A 187 8.81 5.18 3.21
N ALA A 188 7.65 5.72 2.82
CA ALA A 188 7.30 5.95 1.41
C ALA A 188 8.32 6.88 0.71
N LEU A 189 8.63 8.03 1.33
CA LEU A 189 9.58 9.00 0.77
C LEU A 189 11.00 8.42 0.70
N ARG A 190 11.44 7.66 1.72
CA ARG A 190 12.74 6.99 1.70
C ARG A 190 12.85 6.01 0.54
N HIS A 191 11.87 5.11 0.39
CA HIS A 191 11.90 4.10 -0.68
C HIS A 191 11.83 4.75 -2.07
N ALA A 192 11.00 5.78 -2.24
CA ALA A 192 10.93 6.52 -3.50
C ALA A 192 12.27 7.20 -3.85
N SER A 193 12.91 7.84 -2.86
CA SER A 193 14.22 8.47 -3.04
C SER A 193 15.31 7.45 -3.43
N GLU A 194 15.35 6.30 -2.76
CA GLU A 194 16.29 5.22 -3.09
C GLU A 194 16.10 4.68 -4.51
N GLN A 195 14.85 4.59 -4.96
CA GLN A 195 14.51 4.11 -6.30
C GLN A 195 14.89 5.11 -7.40
N LEU A 196 14.62 6.40 -7.20
CA LEU A 196 15.03 7.46 -8.13
C LEU A 196 16.55 7.51 -8.26
N ALA A 197 17.28 7.43 -7.14
CA ALA A 197 18.75 7.39 -7.16
C ALA A 197 19.31 6.19 -7.95
N GLN A 198 18.65 5.03 -7.89
CA GLN A 198 19.03 3.85 -8.69
C GLN A 198 18.76 4.04 -10.19
N GLN A 199 17.67 4.72 -10.55
CA GLN A 199 17.33 5.02 -11.94
C GLN A 199 18.35 5.99 -12.56
N ASP A 200 18.76 7.04 -11.83
CA ASP A 200 19.77 8.00 -12.30
C ASP A 200 21.13 7.32 -12.55
N MET A 201 21.57 6.45 -11.64
CA MET A 201 22.82 5.69 -11.79
C MET A 201 22.79 4.76 -13.01
N THR A 202 21.67 4.08 -13.24
CA THR A 202 21.54 3.15 -14.38
C THR A 202 21.37 3.87 -15.72
N GLY A 203 20.71 5.04 -15.74
CA GLY A 203 20.60 5.93 -16.90
C GLY A 203 21.96 6.47 -17.35
N ASN A 204 22.76 6.99 -16.40
CA ASN A 204 24.12 7.49 -16.69
C ASN A 204 25.06 6.37 -17.17
N ALA A 205 24.95 5.16 -16.61
CA ALA A 205 25.76 4.01 -17.05
C ALA A 205 25.43 3.54 -18.47
N LYS A 206 24.18 3.67 -18.93
CA LYS A 206 23.80 3.36 -20.32
C LYS A 206 24.33 4.39 -21.31
N MET A 207 24.28 5.68 -20.97
CA MET A 207 24.80 6.76 -21.83
C MET A 207 26.33 6.68 -22.03
N SER A 208 27.09 6.30 -21.00
CA SER A 208 28.56 6.13 -21.09
C SER A 208 29.03 4.92 -21.91
N ARG A 209 28.14 3.96 -22.23
CA ARG A 209 28.47 2.77 -23.04
C ARG A 209 28.11 2.94 -24.52
N THR A 210 27.38 4.00 -24.86
CA THR A 210 26.96 4.35 -26.23
C THR A 210 27.78 5.49 -26.84
N SER A 211 28.77 6.01 -26.10
CA SER A 211 29.79 6.99 -26.53
C SER A 211 31.12 6.31 -26.77
#